data_AF-A0A1G0BW34-F1
#
_entry.id   AF-A0A1G0BW34-F1
#
_cell.length_a   1.000
_cell.length_b   1.000
_cell.length_c   1.000
_cell.angle_alpha   90.00
_cell.angle_beta   90.00
_cell.angle_gamma   90.00
#
_symmetry.space_group_name_H-M   'P 1'
#
loop_
_entity.id
_entity.type
_entity.pdbx_description
1 polymer ?
#
loop_
_entity_poly.entity_id
_entity_poly.type
_entity_poly.pdbx_seq_one_letter_code
_entity_poly.pdbx_strand_id
1 'polypeptide(L)'
;MGEEVAVMPALDRFDRLEQLTWLPSAEEWTELRRVRNEFTHEYPETTKERFERLQLALVAAEKLLGIWESMSLKIQRRFPEIKA
;
A
#
# COMPACT_ATOMS: atom_id res chain seq x y z
N MET A 1 8.41 22.31 -13.51
CA MET A 1 7.42 22.58 -12.45
C MET A 1 7.28 21.32 -11.64
N GLY A 2 8.07 21.18 -10.57
CA GLY A 2 7.82 20.15 -9.56
C GLY A 2 6.90 20.78 -8.55
N GLU A 3 5.63 20.38 -8.54
CA GLU A 3 4.76 20.71 -7.41
C GLU A 3 5.42 20.23 -6.13
N GLU A 4 5.26 20.98 -5.03
CA GLU A 4 5.74 20.55 -3.72
C GLU A 4 4.91 19.33 -3.25
N VAL A 5 5.32 18.14 -3.68
CA VAL A 5 4.69 16.85 -3.35
C VAL A 5 4.56 16.65 -1.83
N ALA A 6 5.41 17.31 -1.04
CA ALA A 6 5.38 17.29 0.41
C ALA A 6 4.09 17.88 1.03
N VAL A 7 3.46 18.86 0.37
CA VAL A 7 2.24 19.53 0.88
C VAL A 7 0.95 18.80 0.45
N MET A 8 1.07 17.88 -0.49
CA MET A 8 -0.06 17.13 -1.05
C MET A 8 -0.64 16.15 -0.01
N PRO A 9 -1.97 16.05 0.14
CA PRO A 9 -2.63 15.00 0.91
C PRO A 9 -2.16 13.61 0.50
N ALA A 10 -2.15 12.66 1.44
CA ALA A 10 -1.67 11.32 1.16
C ALA A 10 -2.48 10.61 0.05
N LEU A 11 -3.79 10.84 -0.01
CA LEU A 11 -4.69 10.28 -1.04
C LEU A 11 -4.31 10.79 -2.44
N ASP A 12 -4.21 12.10 -2.61
CA ASP A 12 -3.83 12.74 -3.87
C ASP A 12 -2.48 12.23 -4.40
N ARG A 13 -1.52 11.91 -3.51
CA ARG A 13 -0.25 11.27 -3.92
C ARG A 13 -0.46 9.86 -4.47
N PHE A 14 -1.36 9.07 -3.91
CA PHE A 14 -1.66 7.72 -4.41
C PHE A 14 -2.41 7.80 -5.74
N ASP A 15 -3.38 8.71 -5.87
CA ASP A 15 -4.09 8.96 -7.12
C ASP A 15 -3.10 9.38 -8.22
N ARG A 16 -2.12 10.21 -7.88
CA ARG A 16 -1.07 10.60 -8.81
C ARG A 16 -0.17 9.45 -9.20
N LEU A 17 0.21 8.58 -8.25
CA LEU A 17 1.00 7.37 -8.54
C LEU A 17 0.24 6.38 -9.43
N GLU A 18 -1.07 6.27 -9.27
CA GLU A 18 -1.93 5.46 -10.12
C GLU A 18 -2.01 6.04 -11.54
N GLN A 19 -2.27 7.34 -11.69
CA GLN A 19 -2.26 8.02 -12.99
C GLN A 19 -0.91 7.86 -13.73
N LEU A 20 0.19 7.85 -12.97
CA LEU A 20 1.54 7.64 -13.51
C LEU A 20 1.89 6.15 -13.68
N THR A 21 0.95 5.23 -13.42
CA THR A 21 1.08 3.77 -13.54
C THR A 21 2.12 3.12 -12.62
N TRP A 22 2.53 3.82 -11.56
CA TRP A 22 3.44 3.28 -10.54
C TRP A 22 2.70 2.41 -9.54
N LEU A 23 1.53 2.87 -9.09
CA LEU A 23 0.61 2.12 -8.22
C LEU A 23 -0.49 1.50 -9.10
N PRO A 24 -0.89 0.24 -8.87
CA PRO A 24 -1.97 -0.37 -9.64
C PRO A 24 -3.34 0.23 -9.32
N SER A 25 -3.59 0.61 -8.06
CA SER A 25 -4.83 1.26 -7.63
C SER A 25 -4.62 2.01 -6.30
N ALA A 26 -5.04 3.28 -6.26
CA ALA A 26 -5.05 4.10 -5.05
C ALA A 26 -6.16 3.66 -4.07
N GLU A 27 -7.27 3.15 -4.60
CA GLU A 27 -8.35 2.55 -3.82
C GLU A 27 -7.86 1.30 -3.08
N GLU A 28 -7.19 0.38 -3.79
CA GLU A 28 -6.62 -0.83 -3.17
C GLU A 28 -5.61 -0.45 -2.06
N TRP A 29 -4.78 0.56 -2.30
CA TRP A 29 -3.86 1.05 -1.28
C TRP A 29 -4.59 1.60 -0.04
N THR A 30 -5.75 2.21 -0.22
CA THR A 30 -6.58 2.69 0.88
C THR A 30 -7.18 1.54 1.68
N GLU A 31 -7.63 0.47 1.02
CA GLU A 31 -8.09 -0.74 1.69
C GLU A 31 -6.98 -1.45 2.48
N LEU A 32 -5.77 -1.54 1.93
CA LEU A 32 -4.61 -2.09 2.66
C LEU A 32 -4.32 -1.30 3.95
N ARG A 33 -4.44 0.03 3.90
CA ARG A 33 -4.29 0.89 5.09
C ARG A 33 -5.41 0.67 6.10
N ARG A 34 -6.65 0.47 5.64
CA ARG A 34 -7.80 0.16 6.50
C ARG A 34 -7.58 -1.16 7.24
N VAL A 35 -7.24 -2.24 6.54
CA VAL A 35 -6.96 -3.56 7.13
C VAL A 35 -5.81 -3.47 8.14
N ARG A 36 -4.73 -2.75 7.81
CA ARG A 36 -3.63 -2.51 8.76
C ARG A 36 -4.12 -1.78 10.02
N ASN A 37 -4.92 -0.73 9.86
CA ASN A 37 -5.44 0.04 11.00
C ASN A 37 -6.32 -0.83 11.90
N GLU A 38 -7.24 -1.60 11.32
CA GLU A 38 -8.11 -2.52 12.03
C GLU A 38 -7.30 -3.59 12.77
N PHE A 39 -6.33 -4.21 12.09
CA PHE A 39 -5.47 -5.23 12.70
C PHE A 39 -4.63 -4.71 13.86
N THR A 40 -4.20 -3.44 13.81
CA THR A 40 -3.29 -2.86 14.83
C THR A 40 -4.02 -2.16 15.97
N HIS A 41 -5.20 -1.61 15.74
CA HIS A 41 -5.90 -0.76 16.71
C HIS A 41 -7.23 -1.33 17.19
N GLU A 42 -7.81 -2.32 16.50
CA GLU A 42 -9.02 -2.97 16.96
C GLU A 42 -8.70 -4.28 17.67
N TYR A 43 -8.84 -4.29 18.99
CA TYR A 43 -8.75 -5.51 19.79
C TYR A 43 -10.07 -6.29 19.68
N PRO A 44 -10.07 -7.54 19.17
CA PRO A 44 -11.31 -8.30 19.03
C PRO A 44 -11.71 -8.91 20.36
N GLU A 45 -13.02 -9.02 20.61
CA GLU A 45 -13.57 -9.59 21.83
C GLU A 45 -13.46 -11.12 21.80
N THR A 46 -13.64 -11.72 20.62
CA THR A 46 -13.66 -13.18 20.47
C THR A 46 -12.42 -13.74 19.75
N THR A 47 -12.11 -15.01 20.01
CA THR A 47 -11.02 -15.72 19.30
C THR A 47 -11.34 -15.92 17.81
N LYS A 48 -12.62 -16.03 17.45
CA LYS A 48 -13.05 -16.12 16.06
C LYS A 48 -12.72 -14.83 15.30
N GLU A 49 -13.11 -13.67 15.84
CA GLU A 49 -12.79 -12.37 15.25
C GLU A 49 -11.27 -12.14 15.16
N ARG A 50 -10.50 -12.55 16.18
CA ARG A 50 -9.02 -12.54 16.14
C ARG A 50 -8.48 -13.32 14.96
N PHE A 51 -9.00 -14.53 14.74
CA PHE A 51 -8.57 -15.37 13.63
C PHE A 51 -8.94 -14.75 12.27
N GLU A 52 -10.17 -14.25 12.11
CA GLU A 52 -10.64 -13.60 10.88
C GLU A 52 -9.80 -12.35 10.55
N ARG A 53 -9.51 -11.50 11.54
CA ARG A 53 -8.64 -10.33 11.35
C ARG A 53 -7.20 -10.72 10.96
N LEU A 54 -6.66 -11.78 11.56
CA LEU A 54 -5.33 -12.28 11.20
C LEU A 54 -5.30 -12.79 9.76
N GLN A 55 -6.31 -13.54 9.32
CA GLN A 55 -6.41 -14.01 7.94
C GLN A 55 -6.48 -12.84 6.94
N LEU A 56 -7.31 -11.83 7.24
CA LEU A 56 -7.38 -10.60 6.45
C LEU A 56 -6.04 -9.87 6.37
N ALA A 57 -5.32 -9.77 7.49
CA ALA A 57 -4.01 -9.12 7.53
C ALA A 57 -2.95 -9.88 6.72
N LEU A 58 -2.97 -11.22 6.74
CA LEU A 58 -2.06 -12.03 5.94
C LEU A 58 -2.30 -11.84 4.44
N VAL A 59 -3.56 -11.88 4.00
CA VAL A 59 -3.92 -11.62 2.59
C VAL A 59 -3.52 -10.21 2.16
N ALA A 60 -3.74 -9.21 3.03
CA ALA A 60 -3.32 -7.84 2.75
C ALA A 60 -1.79 -7.70 2.66
N ALA A 61 -1.04 -8.42 3.51
CA ALA A 61 0.42 -8.42 3.48
C ALA A 61 0.98 -9.03 2.19
N GLU A 62 0.42 -10.15 1.73
CA GLU A 62 0.80 -10.77 0.44
C GLU A 62 0.59 -9.80 -0.73
N LYS A 63 -0.57 -9.13 -0.78
CA LYS A 63 -0.85 -8.10 -1.80
C LYS A 63 0.14 -6.94 -1.73
N LEU A 64 0.44 -6.45 -0.54
CA LEU A 64 1.38 -5.35 -0.34
C LEU A 64 2.78 -5.72 -0.85
N LEU A 65 3.24 -6.94 -0.59
CA LEU A 65 4.51 -7.44 -1.12
C LEU A 65 4.51 -7.51 -2.66
N GLY A 66 3.42 -7.97 -3.27
CA GLY A 66 3.29 -7.99 -4.73
C GLY A 66 3.33 -6.59 -5.37
N ILE A 67 2.71 -5.59 -4.73
CA ILE A 67 2.81 -4.19 -5.15
C ILE A 67 4.26 -3.70 -5.03
N TRP A 68 4.92 -3.98 -3.90
CA TRP A 68 6.31 -3.60 -3.67
C TRP A 68 7.26 -4.20 -4.70
N GLU A 69 7.14 -5.49 -5.01
CA GLU A 69 7.96 -6.16 -6.02
C GLU A 69 7.75 -5.53 -7.40
N SER A 70 6.50 -5.28 -7.78
CA SER A 70 6.14 -4.66 -9.05
C SER A 70 6.72 -3.25 -9.18
N MET A 71 6.64 -2.44 -8.11
CA MET A 71 7.23 -1.11 -8.07
C MET A 71 8.75 -1.17 -8.11
N SER A 72 9.37 -2.04 -7.32
CA SER A 72 10.82 -2.21 -7.25
C SER A 72 11.40 -2.58 -8.59
N LEU A 73 10.76 -3.52 -9.31
CA LEU A 73 11.17 -3.92 -10.65
C LEU A 73 11.04 -2.75 -11.65
N LYS A 74 9.96 -1.95 -11.56
CA LYS A 74 9.80 -0.75 -12.40
C LYS A 74 10.87 0.28 -12.11
N ILE A 75 11.22 0.52 -10.84
CA ILE A 75 12.28 1.46 -10.44
C ILE A 75 13.61 1.00 -11.02
N GLN A 76 14.01 -0.26 -10.80
CA GLN A 76 15.26 -0.80 -11.33
C GLN A 76 15.36 -0.71 -12.86
N ARG A 77 14.26 -0.97 -13.57
CA ARG A 77 14.21 -0.85 -15.04
C ARG A 77 14.30 0.60 -15.52
N ARG A 78 13.72 1.53 -14.77
CA ARG A 78 13.62 2.95 -15.17
C ARG A 78 14.84 3.77 -14.75
N PHE A 79 15.46 3.38 -13.64
CA PHE A 79 16.57 4.06 -12.95
C PHE A 79 17.62 3.03 -12.49
N PRO A 80 18.36 2.40 -13.41
CA PRO A 80 19.32 1.33 -13.09
C PRO A 80 20.48 1.78 -12.17
N GLU A 81 20.75 3.08 -12.11
CA GLU A 81 21.74 3.71 -11.22
C GLU A 81 21.28 3.81 -9.76
N ILE A 82 19.98 3.69 -9.48
CA ILE A 82 19.43 3.70 -8.12
C ILE A 82 19.43 2.25 -7.61
N LYS A 83 20.41 1.91 -6.76
CA LYS A 83 20.34 0.67 -5.98
C LYS A 83 19.27 0.84 -4.90
N ALA A 84 18.21 0.04 -4.99
CA ALA A 84 17.16 -0.09 -3.99
C ALA A 84 17.68 -0.73 -2.70
#